data_AF-A0A9E5ACC2-F1
#
_entry.id   AF-A0A9E5ACC2-F1
#
_cell.length_a   1.000
_cell.length_b   1.000
_cell.length_c   1.000
_cell.angle_alpha   90.00
_cell.angle_beta   90.00
_cell.angle_gamma   90.00
#
_symmetry.space_group_name_H-M   'P 1'
#
loop_
_entity.id
_entity.type
_entity.pdbx_description
1 polymer ?
#
loop_
_entity_poly.entity_id
_entity_poly.type
_entity_poly.pdbx_seq_one_letter_code
_entity_poly.pdbx_strand_id
1 'polypeptide(L)'
;MRFTRGDLPGFVIALLAPPALMLLFLASYETWDHRGTPLLGFMAVNIAVAAAVAAVFSRFVRRWEVPLAMLLVLAAAAAGVIALQRSGHNGGAAATLLKWVGLIDFLLLNLAIGYQVLSNGLLPVLDRHAARRAAADPPAGR
;
A
#
# COMPACT_ATOMS: atom_id res chain seq x y z
N MET A 1 10.97 23.05 3.40
CA MET A 1 11.09 21.76 4.12
C MET A 1 12.44 21.15 3.77
N ARG A 2 13.23 20.70 4.75
CA ARG A 2 14.49 19.98 4.48
C ARG A 2 14.17 18.50 4.35
N PHE A 3 14.45 17.91 3.18
CA PHE A 3 14.32 16.46 2.98
C PHE A 3 15.36 15.74 3.83
N THR A 4 14.92 14.72 4.55
CA THR A 4 15.76 13.86 5.38
C THR A 4 15.94 12.51 4.69
N ARG A 5 16.98 11.75 5.06
CA ARG A 5 17.17 10.38 4.54
C ARG A 5 15.98 9.46 4.84
N GLY A 6 15.19 9.77 5.87
CA GLY A 6 13.96 9.04 6.20
C GLY A 6 12.83 9.22 5.17
N ASP A 7 12.94 10.19 4.27
CA ASP A 7 11.93 10.46 3.23
C ASP A 7 12.24 9.70 1.91
N LEU A 8 13.45 9.14 1.77
CA LEU A 8 13.87 8.38 0.57
C LEU A 8 12.93 7.21 0.22
N PRO A 9 12.50 6.36 1.19
CA PRO A 9 11.55 5.28 0.88
C PRO A 9 10.24 5.83 0.30
N GLY A 10 9.75 6.96 0.82
CA GLY A 10 8.55 7.62 0.32
C GLY A 10 8.69 8.07 -1.12
N PHE A 11 9.84 8.67 -1.47
CA PHE A 11 10.12 9.07 -2.86
C PHE A 11 10.17 7.89 -3.82
N VAL A 12 10.82 6.80 -3.43
CA VAL A 12 10.89 5.59 -4.24
C VAL A 12 9.50 5.01 -4.46
N ILE A 13 8.66 4.95 -3.42
CA ILE A 13 7.28 4.46 -3.52
C ILE A 13 6.45 5.37 -4.43
N ALA A 14 6.47 6.68 -4.22
CA ALA A 14 5.69 7.63 -5.01
C ALA A 14 6.03 7.57 -6.50
N LEU A 15 7.31 7.34 -6.84
CA LEU A 15 7.77 7.29 -8.22
C LEU A 15 7.48 5.94 -8.88
N LEU A 16 7.76 4.83 -8.20
CA LEU A 16 7.77 3.50 -8.82
C LEU A 16 6.48 2.71 -8.61
N ALA A 17 5.82 2.86 -7.46
CA ALA A 17 4.66 2.04 -7.14
C ALA A 17 3.46 2.29 -8.07
N PRO A 18 3.07 3.54 -8.41
CA PRO A 18 1.94 3.77 -9.30
C PRO A 18 2.09 3.13 -10.70
N PRO A 19 3.17 3.37 -11.46
CA PRO A 19 3.32 2.75 -12.77
C PRO A 19 3.48 1.22 -12.68
N ALA A 20 4.20 0.71 -11.68
CA ALA A 20 4.37 -0.74 -11.50
C ALA A 20 3.05 -1.45 -11.21
N LEU A 21 2.22 -0.93 -10.30
CA LEU A 21 0.92 -1.50 -9.96
C LEU A 21 -0.07 -1.37 -11.13
N MET A 22 -0.02 -0.27 -11.88
CA MET A 22 -0.84 -0.12 -13.09
C MET A 22 -0.48 -1.15 -14.16
N LEU A 23 0.81 -1.35 -14.41
CA LEU A 23 1.30 -2.39 -15.33
C LEU A 23 0.89 -3.79 -14.86
N LEU A 24 0.98 -4.05 -13.55
CA LEU A 24 0.55 -5.32 -12.96
C LEU A 24 -0.94 -5.56 -13.19
N PHE A 25 -1.78 -4.55 -12.94
CA PHE A 25 -3.22 -4.61 -13.18
C PHE A 25 -3.55 -4.88 -14.66
N LEU A 26 -2.91 -4.13 -15.57
CA LEU A 26 -3.08 -4.32 -17.01
C LEU A 26 -2.70 -5.73 -17.44
N ALA A 27 -1.56 -6.23 -16.95
CA ALA A 27 -1.05 -7.56 -17.26
C ALA A 27 -1.93 -8.67 -16.68
N SER A 28 -2.39 -8.55 -15.43
CA SER A 28 -3.12 -9.62 -14.74
C SER A 28 -4.58 -9.75 -15.19
N TYR A 29 -5.20 -8.64 -15.61
CA TYR A 29 -6.61 -8.60 -16.02
C TYR A 29 -6.80 -8.47 -17.54
N GLU A 30 -5.72 -8.50 -18.33
CA GLU A 30 -5.74 -8.33 -19.79
C GLU A 30 -6.51 -7.07 -20.23
N THR A 31 -6.45 -5.99 -19.45
CA THR A 31 -7.20 -4.76 -19.70
C THR A 31 -6.55 -3.81 -20.72
N TRP A 32 -5.52 -4.28 -21.44
CA TRP A 32 -4.80 -3.53 -22.47
C TRP A 32 -5.71 -2.98 -23.58
N ASP A 33 -6.79 -3.70 -23.89
CA ASP A 33 -7.71 -3.32 -24.96
C ASP A 33 -8.85 -2.40 -24.51
N HIS A 34 -8.94 -2.08 -23.21
CA HIS A 34 -9.94 -1.16 -22.66
C HIS A 34 -9.61 0.31 -22.97
N ARG A 35 -9.51 0.67 -24.25
CA ARG A 35 -9.23 2.05 -24.69
C ARG A 35 -10.51 2.90 -24.64
N GLY A 36 -10.40 4.13 -24.12
CA GLY A 36 -11.52 5.07 -24.07
C GLY A 36 -12.58 4.77 -23.00
N THR A 37 -12.35 3.80 -22.10
CA THR A 37 -13.25 3.52 -20.99
C THR A 37 -12.81 4.28 -19.73
N PRO A 38 -13.75 4.76 -18.89
CA PRO A 38 -13.40 5.44 -17.63
C PRO A 38 -12.73 4.51 -16.61
N LEU A 39 -12.77 3.19 -16.83
CA LEU A 39 -12.19 2.16 -15.97
C LEU A 39 -10.68 2.39 -15.72
N LEU A 40 -9.89 2.58 -16.79
CA LEU A 40 -8.43 2.72 -16.67
C LEU A 40 -8.05 3.99 -15.91
N GLY A 41 -8.76 5.10 -16.17
CA GLY A 41 -8.58 6.36 -15.44
C GLY A 41 -8.91 6.21 -13.96
N PHE A 42 -10.04 5.57 -13.64
CA PHE A 42 -10.44 5.31 -12.26
C PHE A 42 -9.43 4.42 -11.51
N MET A 43 -8.95 3.35 -12.15
CA MET A 43 -7.93 2.48 -11.56
C MET A 43 -6.58 3.19 -11.37
N ALA A 44 -6.13 3.95 -12.36
CA ALA A 44 -4.90 4.74 -12.24
C ALA A 44 -4.96 5.71 -11.06
N VAL A 45 -6.08 6.42 -10.87
CA VAL A 45 -6.27 7.32 -9.73
C VAL A 45 -6.28 6.56 -8.40
N ASN A 46 -6.99 5.44 -8.29
CA ASN A 46 -7.02 4.65 -7.06
C ASN A 46 -5.61 4.16 -6.67
N ILE A 47 -4.87 3.63 -7.65
CA ILE A 47 -3.49 3.18 -7.46
C ILE A 47 -2.59 4.35 -7.05
N ALA A 48 -2.69 5.49 -7.74
CA ALA A 48 -1.87 6.67 -7.46
C ALA A 48 -2.15 7.25 -6.07
N VAL A 49 -3.42 7.34 -5.66
CA VAL A 49 -3.80 7.82 -4.31
C VAL A 49 -3.26 6.86 -3.25
N ALA A 50 -3.44 5.56 -3.42
CA ALA A 50 -2.92 4.57 -2.47
C ALA A 50 -1.39 4.66 -2.32
N ALA A 51 -0.68 4.77 -3.45
CA ALA A 51 0.78 4.93 -3.47
C ALA A 51 1.23 6.26 -2.86
N ALA A 52 0.51 7.35 -3.11
CA ALA A 52 0.81 8.66 -2.53
C ALA A 52 0.62 8.67 -1.01
N VAL A 53 -0.46 8.04 -0.52
CA VAL A 53 -0.69 7.85 0.92
C VAL A 53 0.47 7.02 1.51
N ALA A 54 0.79 5.88 0.91
CA ALA A 54 1.91 5.06 1.37
C ALA A 54 3.25 5.82 1.37
N ALA A 55 3.50 6.65 0.36
CA ALA A 55 4.71 7.46 0.26
C ALA A 55 4.79 8.52 1.38
N VAL A 56 3.71 9.28 1.60
CA VAL A 56 3.65 10.32 2.64
C VAL A 56 3.85 9.73 4.03
N PHE A 57 3.30 8.54 4.28
CA PHE A 57 3.38 7.89 5.58
C PHE A 57 4.54 6.89 5.74
N SER A 58 5.33 6.68 4.69
CA SER A 58 6.49 5.76 4.68
C SER A 58 7.47 5.99 5.84
N ARG A 59 7.68 7.26 6.23
CA ARG A 59 8.54 7.64 7.37
C ARG A 59 8.08 7.08 8.73
N PHE A 60 6.81 6.67 8.85
CA PHE A 60 6.25 6.06 10.05
C PHE A 60 6.30 4.53 10.02
N VAL A 61 6.67 3.94 8.88
CA VAL A 61 6.90 2.50 8.75
C VAL A 61 8.31 2.21 9.29
N ARG A 62 8.37 1.56 10.45
CA ARG A 62 9.63 1.21 11.12
C ARG A 62 10.11 -0.19 10.76
N ARG A 63 9.18 -1.12 10.53
CA ARG A 63 9.45 -2.52 10.17
C ARG A 63 9.07 -2.72 8.72
N TRP A 64 10.06 -2.56 7.85
CA TRP A 64 9.91 -2.73 6.40
C TRP A 64 9.92 -4.19 5.98
N GLU A 65 10.38 -5.11 6.83
CA GLU A 65 10.45 -6.53 6.50
C GLU A 65 9.05 -7.10 6.18
N VAL A 66 8.04 -6.70 6.96
CA VAL A 66 6.66 -7.19 6.77
C VAL A 66 6.03 -6.66 5.46
N PRO A 67 6.02 -5.33 5.18
CA PRO A 67 5.52 -4.84 3.89
C PRO A 67 6.29 -5.39 2.69
N LEU A 68 7.62 -5.53 2.78
CA LEU A 68 8.44 -6.06 1.68
C LEU A 68 8.15 -7.55 1.44
N ALA A 69 8.01 -8.35 2.50
CA ALA A 69 7.64 -9.75 2.38
C ALA A 69 6.26 -9.92 1.73
N MET A 70 5.27 -9.12 2.14
CA MET A 70 3.94 -9.13 1.53
C MET A 70 4.01 -8.67 0.06
N LEU A 71 4.73 -7.59 -0.25
CA LEU A 71 4.93 -7.19 -1.66
C LEU A 71 5.56 -8.29 -2.52
N LEU A 72 6.49 -9.07 -1.96
CA LEU A 72 7.07 -10.23 -2.65
C LEU A 72 6.04 -11.34 -2.87
N VAL A 73 5.18 -11.62 -1.88
CA VAL A 73 4.07 -12.57 -2.01
C VAL A 73 3.09 -12.12 -3.08
N LEU A 74 2.70 -10.85 -3.08
CA LEU A 74 1.83 -10.26 -4.11
C LEU A 74 2.44 -10.37 -5.51
N ALA A 75 3.74 -10.05 -5.65
CA ALA A 75 4.45 -10.17 -6.91
C ALA A 75 4.53 -11.64 -7.40
N ALA A 76 4.80 -12.58 -6.49
CA ALA A 76 4.82 -14.00 -6.80
C ALA A 76 3.43 -14.52 -7.21
N ALA A 77 2.37 -14.08 -6.51
CA ALA A 77 1.00 -14.44 -6.84
C ALA A 77 0.62 -13.93 -8.24
N ALA A 78 0.93 -12.67 -8.55
CA ALA A 78 0.67 -12.10 -9.87
C ALA A 78 1.49 -12.78 -10.98
N ALA A 79 2.77 -13.05 -10.75
CA ALA A 79 3.60 -13.82 -11.68
C ALA A 79 3.04 -15.24 -11.92
N GLY A 80 2.55 -15.90 -10.87
CA GLY A 80 1.88 -17.19 -10.96
C GLY A 80 0.60 -17.14 -11.79
N VAL A 81 -0.24 -16.12 -11.59
CA VAL A 81 -1.44 -15.90 -12.42
C VAL A 81 -1.04 -15.72 -13.88
N ILE A 82 -0.05 -14.88 -14.18
CA ILE A 82 0.41 -14.64 -15.55
C ILE A 82 0.97 -15.93 -16.18
N ALA A 83 1.73 -16.73 -15.43
CA ALA A 83 2.26 -18.00 -15.90
C ALA A 83 1.14 -19.00 -16.23
N LEU A 84 0.11 -19.11 -15.39
CA LEU A 84 -1.06 -19.93 -15.65
C LEU A 84 -1.85 -19.44 -16.86
N GLN A 85 -1.98 -18.11 -17.02
CA GLN A 85 -2.65 -17.52 -18.18
C GLN A 85 -1.93 -17.89 -19.48
N ARG A 86 -0.61 -17.73 -19.51
CA ARG A 86 0.22 -18.10 -20.67
C ARG A 86 0.22 -19.60 -20.98
N SER A 87 -0.07 -20.43 -19.98
CA SER A 87 -0.15 -21.89 -20.12
C SER A 87 -1.55 -22.37 -20.53
N GLY A 88 -2.45 -21.47 -20.92
CA GLY A 88 -3.82 -21.81 -21.34
C GLY A 88 -4.77 -22.18 -20.20
N HIS A 89 -4.35 -22.06 -18.94
CA HIS A 89 -5.16 -22.38 -17.76
C HIS A 89 -5.99 -21.18 -17.29
N ASN A 90 -6.57 -20.45 -18.25
CA ASN A 90 -7.41 -19.28 -17.99
C ASN A 90 -8.68 -19.69 -17.24
N GLY A 91 -8.88 -19.13 -16.04
CA GLY A 91 -10.09 -19.36 -15.22
C GLY A 91 -10.11 -20.64 -14.39
N GLY A 92 -9.05 -21.45 -14.39
CA GLY A 92 -8.95 -22.65 -13.55
C GLY A 92 -8.89 -22.34 -12.05
N ALA A 93 -9.24 -23.33 -11.21
CA ALA A 93 -9.27 -23.18 -9.75
C ALA A 93 -7.95 -22.66 -9.16
N ALA A 94 -6.80 -23.07 -9.72
CA ALA A 94 -5.47 -22.60 -9.30
C ALA A 94 -5.28 -21.08 -9.56
N ALA A 95 -5.68 -20.59 -10.74
CA ALA A 95 -5.59 -19.16 -11.07
C ALA A 95 -6.52 -18.33 -10.19
N THR A 96 -7.72 -18.85 -9.90
CA THR A 96 -8.67 -18.21 -8.97
C THR A 96 -8.12 -18.17 -7.55
N LEU A 97 -7.51 -19.26 -7.06
CA LEU A 97 -6.89 -19.30 -5.74
C LEU A 97 -5.74 -18.29 -5.63
N LEU A 98 -4.85 -18.20 -6.62
CA LEU A 98 -3.76 -17.23 -6.66
C LEU A 98 -4.27 -15.77 -6.62
N LYS A 99 -5.38 -15.47 -7.32
CA LYS A 99 -6.03 -14.15 -7.25
C LYS A 99 -6.56 -13.86 -5.84
N TRP A 100 -7.16 -14.85 -5.17
CA TRP A 100 -7.61 -14.71 -3.78
C TRP A 100 -6.44 -14.50 -2.81
N VAL A 101 -5.34 -15.25 -2.98
CA VAL A 101 -4.12 -15.06 -2.20
C VAL A 101 -3.62 -13.63 -2.38
N GLY A 102 -3.53 -13.13 -3.62
CA GLY A 102 -3.13 -11.75 -3.89
C GLY A 102 -4.07 -10.72 -3.25
N LEU A 103 -5.39 -10.94 -3.30
CA LEU A 103 -6.37 -10.05 -2.67
C LEU A 103 -6.22 -10.00 -1.15
N ILE A 104 -6.11 -11.15 -0.50
CA ILE A 104 -5.96 -11.24 0.96
C ILE A 104 -4.62 -10.65 1.40
N ASP A 105 -3.54 -10.98 0.70
CA ASP A 105 -2.21 -10.44 0.98
C ASP A 105 -2.19 -8.91 0.81
N PHE A 106 -2.83 -8.37 -0.24
CA PHE A 106 -2.98 -6.93 -0.40
C PHE A 106 -3.75 -6.29 0.75
N LEU A 107 -4.83 -6.90 1.23
CA LEU A 107 -5.57 -6.42 2.40
C LEU A 107 -4.68 -6.40 3.65
N LEU A 108 -3.92 -7.48 3.89
CA LEU A 108 -3.02 -7.58 5.04
C LEU A 108 -1.87 -6.58 4.95
N LEU A 109 -1.32 -6.33 3.76
CA LEU A 109 -0.32 -5.29 3.51
C LEU A 109 -0.85 -3.91 3.90
N ASN A 110 -2.06 -3.58 3.47
CA ASN A 110 -2.70 -2.31 3.81
C ASN A 110 -2.93 -2.18 5.32
N LEU A 111 -3.40 -3.24 5.98
CA LEU A 111 -3.59 -3.26 7.42
C LEU A 111 -2.26 -3.11 8.19
N ALA A 112 -1.20 -3.81 7.75
CA ALA A 112 0.12 -3.76 8.35
C ALA A 112 0.75 -2.37 8.24
N ILE A 113 0.66 -1.73 7.06
CA ILE A 113 1.12 -0.36 6.87
C ILE A 113 0.27 0.59 7.72
N GLY A 114 -1.06 0.52 7.62
CA GLY A 114 -1.99 1.38 8.36
C GLY A 114 -1.76 1.31 9.88
N TYR A 115 -1.56 0.11 10.42
CA TYR A 115 -1.24 -0.08 11.82
C TYR A 115 0.10 0.57 12.22
N GLN A 116 1.14 0.44 11.40
CA GLN A 116 2.42 1.11 11.67
C GLN A 116 2.30 2.64 11.63
N VAL A 117 1.52 3.18 10.69
CA VAL A 117 1.27 4.62 10.60
C VAL A 117 0.49 5.11 11.81
N LEU A 118 -0.52 4.37 12.25
CA LEU A 118 -1.31 4.71 13.43
C LEU A 118 -0.46 4.68 14.70
N SER A 119 0.29 3.59 14.92
CA SER A 119 1.07 3.35 16.14
C SER A 119 2.32 4.23 16.24
N ASN A 120 3.02 4.49 15.14
CA ASN A 120 4.25 5.28 15.15
C ASN A 120 4.03 6.77 14.82
N GLY A 121 2.89 7.10 14.21
CA GLY A 121 2.57 8.45 13.75
C GLY A 121 1.46 9.11 14.56
N LEU A 122 0.23 8.60 14.45
CA LEU A 122 -0.95 9.28 15.00
C LEU A 122 -1.03 9.20 16.53
N LEU A 123 -0.90 8.01 17.12
CA LEU A 123 -1.01 7.82 18.58
C LEU A 123 0.00 8.70 19.35
N PRO A 124 1.31 8.72 18.99
CA PRO A 124 2.28 9.55 19.70
C PRO A 124 2.02 11.06 19.59
N VAL A 125 1.31 11.52 18.55
CA VAL A 125 0.92 12.92 18.39
C VAL A 125 -0.26 13.23 19.31
N LEU A 126 -1.26 12.35 19.38
CA LEU A 126 -2.40 12.48 20.27
C LEU A 126 -1.97 12.50 21.74
N ASP A 127 -1.07 11.59 22.13
CA ASP A 127 -0.53 11.54 23.50
C ASP A 127 0.20 12.83 23.89
N ARG A 128 1.01 13.37 22.97
CA ARG A 128 1.71 14.65 23.16
C ARG A 128 0.73 15.82 23.30
N HIS A 129 -0.36 15.83 22.54
CA HIS A 129 -1.40 16.85 22.66
C HIS A 129 -2.17 16.72 23.98
N ALA A 130 -2.53 15.50 24.39
CA ALA A 130 -3.18 15.24 25.66
C ALA A 130 -2.31 15.70 26.84
N ALA A 131 -1.02 15.35 26.83
CA ALA A 131 -0.06 15.78 27.85
C ALA A 131 0.08 17.31 27.92
N ARG A 132 0.11 18.01 26.77
CA ARG A 132 0.15 19.48 26.73
C ARG A 132 -1.10 20.13 27.30
N ARG A 133 -2.28 19.56 27.03
CA ARG A 133 -3.54 20.05 27.60
C ARG A 133 -3.58 19.85 29.12
N ALA A 134 -3.19 18.67 29.60
CA ALA A 134 -3.12 18.38 31.03
C ALA A 134 -2.12 19.28 31.78
N ALA A 135 -1.04 19.71 31.12
CA ALA A 135 -0.08 20.66 31.70
C ALA A 135 -0.57 22.12 31.68
N ALA A 136 -1.50 22.48 30.77
CA ALA A 136 -2.05 23.82 30.65
C ALA A 136 -3.22 24.08 31.60
N ASP A 137 -3.95 23.04 32.01
CA ASP A 137 -4.96 23.07 33.07
C ASP A 137 -4.40 22.36 34.33
N PRO A 138 -3.50 23.00 35.11
CA PRO A 138 -3.08 22.43 36.37
C PRO A 138 -4.30 22.25 37.28
N PRO A 139 -4.41 21.13 38.03
CA PRO A 139 -5.54 20.92 38.91
C PRO A 139 -5.65 22.11 39.88
N ALA A 140 -6.81 22.77 39.87
CA ALA A 140 -7.12 23.81 40.84
C ALA A 140 -6.90 23.21 42.23
N GLY A 141 -5.92 23.76 42.94
CA GLY A 141 -5.45 23.24 44.23
C GLY A 141 -6.61 22.96 45.18
N ARG A 142 -6.55 21.78 45.81
CA ARG A 142 -7.18 21.53 47.11
C ARG A 142 -6.16 21.82 48.19
#